data_AF-A0A7W0G8C8-F1
#
_entry.id   AF-A0A7W0G8C8-F1
#
_cell.length_a   1.000
_cell.length_b   1.000
_cell.length_c   1.000
_cell.angle_alpha   90.00
_cell.angle_beta   90.00
_cell.angle_gamma   90.00
#
_symmetry.space_group_name_H-M   'P 1'
#
loop_
_entity.id
_entity.type
_entity.pdbx_description
1 polymer ?
#
loop_
_entity_poly.entity_id
_entity_poly.type
_entity_poly.pdbx_seq_one_letter_code
_entity_poly.pdbx_strand_id
1 'polypeptide(L)'
;MSPDRQWWLRVPAVFLSPGSVFAALRNEEQGDLDARQEPLLALVYLAGIAAVLATSTAGTLLDDAEYDSLLVVVWAVIAGGIYGLAGYFIIGGALYLGARGLGSLGTYRRARHILGLAVAPLALSLFLVWPLELAALGSDVFRTGGSDDGAADLVFDGLELGF
;
A
#
# COMPACT_ATOMS: atom_id res chain seq x y z
N MET A 1 -1.78 -27.01 8.71
CA MET A 1 -2.45 -25.68 8.76
C MET A 1 -3.03 -25.40 7.38
N SER A 2 -4.25 -24.86 7.25
CA SER A 2 -4.84 -24.60 5.92
C SER A 2 -4.00 -23.60 5.11
N PRO A 3 -3.97 -23.72 3.76
CA PRO A 3 -3.28 -22.76 2.90
C PRO A 3 -3.66 -21.30 3.18
N ASP A 4 -4.95 -21.01 3.40
CA ASP A 4 -5.44 -19.66 3.68
C ASP A 4 -4.80 -19.08 4.94
N ARG A 5 -4.84 -19.85 6.04
CA ARG A 5 -4.23 -19.41 7.30
C ARG A 5 -2.72 -19.24 7.17
N GLN A 6 -2.06 -20.05 6.33
CA GLN A 6 -0.63 -19.88 6.07
C GLN A 6 -0.34 -18.55 5.40
N TRP A 7 -1.12 -18.16 4.39
CA TRP A 7 -0.90 -16.91 3.68
C TRP A 7 -1.26 -15.67 4.49
N TRP A 8 -2.31 -15.73 5.31
CA TRP A 8 -2.64 -14.66 6.26
C TRP A 8 -1.55 -14.40 7.30
N LEU A 9 -0.77 -15.42 7.69
CA LEU A 9 0.41 -15.23 8.55
C LEU A 9 1.66 -14.85 7.75
N ARG A 10 1.78 -15.36 6.51
CA ARG A 10 2.97 -15.17 5.69
C ARG A 10 3.09 -13.76 5.14
N VAL A 11 1.98 -13.11 4.76
CA VAL A 11 1.98 -11.73 4.27
C VAL A 11 2.58 -10.75 5.30
N PRO A 12 2.10 -10.67 6.56
CA PRO A 12 2.75 -9.81 7.55
C PRO A 12 4.16 -10.28 7.92
N ALA A 13 4.48 -11.57 7.77
CA ALA A 13 5.84 -12.06 7.98
C ALA A 13 6.87 -11.55 6.95
N VAL A 14 6.45 -10.83 5.90
CA VAL A 14 7.36 -10.20 4.93
C VAL A 14 8.31 -9.21 5.60
N PHE A 15 7.87 -8.53 6.67
CA PHE A 15 8.70 -7.59 7.42
C PHE A 15 9.80 -8.27 8.23
N LEU A 16 9.62 -9.53 8.60
CA LEU A 16 10.53 -10.27 9.48
C LEU A 16 11.39 -11.29 8.72
N SER A 17 10.84 -11.87 7.66
CA SER A 17 11.43 -13.02 6.98
C SER A 17 11.15 -12.99 5.46
N PRO A 18 11.47 -11.90 4.75
CA PRO A 18 11.05 -11.68 3.37
C PRO A 18 11.48 -12.82 2.44
N GLY A 19 12.72 -13.33 2.60
CA GLY A 19 13.22 -14.44 1.79
C GLY A 19 12.34 -15.70 1.85
N SER A 20 11.76 -16.01 3.01
CA SER A 20 10.85 -17.15 3.16
C SER A 20 9.49 -16.93 2.48
N VAL A 21 9.00 -15.68 2.51
CA VAL A 21 7.75 -15.27 1.87
C VAL A 21 7.88 -15.31 0.35
N PHE A 22 8.95 -14.72 -0.19
CA PHE A 22 9.22 -14.73 -1.63
C PHE A 22 9.54 -16.15 -2.15
N ALA A 23 10.19 -17.00 -1.35
CA ALA A 23 10.38 -18.40 -1.72
C ALA A 23 9.04 -19.14 -1.86
N ALA A 24 8.07 -18.87 -1.00
CA ALA A 24 6.75 -19.49 -1.05
C ALA A 24 5.95 -19.11 -2.32
N LEU A 25 6.19 -17.94 -2.91
CA LEU A 25 5.56 -17.55 -4.19
C LEU A 25 5.89 -18.48 -5.37
N ARG A 26 6.93 -19.32 -5.23
CA ARG A 26 7.29 -20.32 -6.24
C ARG A 26 6.33 -21.51 -6.27
N ASN A 27 5.50 -21.69 -5.25
CA ASN A 27 4.44 -22.70 -5.28
C ASN A 27 3.37 -22.29 -6.31
N GLU A 28 3.02 -23.22 -7.19
CA GLU A 28 2.04 -23.06 -8.26
C GLU A 28 0.85 -24.03 -8.12
N GLU A 29 0.75 -24.76 -7.01
CA GLU A 29 -0.45 -25.54 -6.70
C GLU A 29 -1.67 -24.63 -6.59
N GLN A 30 -2.78 -25.03 -7.23
CA GLN A 30 -3.99 -24.21 -7.34
C GLN A 30 -4.49 -23.70 -5.97
N GLY A 31 -4.50 -24.57 -4.95
CA GLY A 31 -4.91 -24.19 -3.59
C GLY A 31 -4.02 -23.12 -2.95
N ASP A 32 -2.72 -23.10 -3.25
CA ASP A 32 -1.81 -22.04 -2.80
C ASP A 32 -2.04 -20.74 -3.57
N LEU A 33 -2.27 -20.86 -4.88
CA LEU A 33 -2.55 -19.71 -5.75
C LEU A 33 -3.82 -18.96 -5.34
N ASP A 34 -4.83 -19.67 -4.86
CA ASP A 34 -6.11 -19.10 -4.41
C ASP A 34 -5.98 -18.52 -3.00
N ALA A 35 -5.37 -19.27 -2.08
CA ALA A 35 -5.20 -18.86 -0.67
C ALA A 35 -4.42 -17.55 -0.48
N ARG A 36 -3.51 -17.22 -1.40
CA ARG A 36 -2.69 -16.00 -1.29
C ARG A 36 -3.33 -14.75 -1.87
N GLN A 37 -4.45 -14.87 -2.59
CA GLN A 37 -5.06 -13.71 -3.26
C GLN A 37 -5.61 -12.71 -2.26
N GLU A 38 -6.44 -13.17 -1.33
CA GLU A 38 -7.08 -12.29 -0.33
C GLU A 38 -6.07 -11.50 0.50
N PRO A 39 -5.06 -12.13 1.17
CA PRO A 39 -4.15 -11.36 2.01
C PRO A 39 -3.22 -10.44 1.21
N LEU A 40 -2.86 -10.78 -0.03
CA LEU A 40 -2.10 -9.86 -0.90
C LEU A 40 -2.94 -8.67 -1.35
N LEU A 41 -4.20 -8.89 -1.72
CA LEU A 41 -5.10 -7.80 -2.09
C LEU A 41 -5.40 -6.89 -0.90
N ALA A 42 -5.56 -7.45 0.31
CA ALA A 42 -5.70 -6.66 1.53
C ALA A 42 -4.48 -5.77 1.78
N LEU A 43 -3.26 -6.31 1.64
CA LEU A 43 -2.03 -5.54 1.78
C LEU A 43 -1.94 -4.40 0.76
N VAL A 44 -2.22 -4.70 -0.51
CA VAL A 44 -2.27 -3.71 -1.60
C VAL A 44 -3.32 -2.63 -1.36
N TYR A 45 -4.48 -3.01 -0.82
CA TYR A 45 -5.55 -2.07 -0.50
C TYR A 45 -5.11 -1.09 0.58
N LEU A 46 -4.51 -1.58 1.67
CA LEU A 46 -3.95 -0.73 2.73
C LEU A 46 -2.84 0.19 2.22
N ALA A 47 -1.94 -0.33 1.39
CA ALA A 47 -0.91 0.47 0.73
C ALA A 47 -1.52 1.57 -0.16
N GLY A 48 -2.63 1.27 -0.85
CA GLY A 48 -3.36 2.25 -1.65
C GLY A 48 -3.97 3.38 -0.83
N ILE A 49 -4.51 3.08 0.35
CA ILE A 49 -4.99 4.10 1.30
C ILE A 49 -3.86 5.04 1.70
N ALA A 50 -2.72 4.48 2.16
CA ALA A 50 -1.56 5.29 2.51
C ALA A 50 -1.08 6.14 1.33
N ALA A 51 -0.97 5.54 0.14
CA ALA A 51 -0.52 6.23 -1.06
C ALA A 51 -1.39 7.43 -1.43
N VAL A 52 -2.71 7.29 -1.28
CA VAL A 52 -3.66 8.35 -1.64
C VAL A 52 -3.71 9.45 -0.57
N LEU A 53 -3.57 9.09 0.71
CA LEU A 53 -3.45 10.06 1.79
C LEU A 53 -2.18 10.92 1.66
N ALA A 54 -1.08 10.35 1.15
CA ALA A 54 0.17 11.06 0.88
C ALA A 54 0.13 11.98 -0.37
N THR A 55 -1.03 12.16 -1.02
CA THR A 55 -1.13 13.00 -2.22
C THR A 55 -1.41 14.46 -1.87
N SER A 56 -0.94 15.38 -2.73
CA SER A 56 -1.31 16.79 -2.62
C SER A 56 -2.83 17.03 -2.71
N THR A 57 -3.58 16.11 -3.34
CA THR A 57 -5.05 16.18 -3.34
C THR A 57 -5.63 15.95 -1.96
N ALA A 58 -5.10 15.01 -1.19
CA ALA A 58 -5.52 14.78 0.19
C ALA A 58 -5.24 16.03 1.05
N GLY A 59 -4.08 16.65 0.85
CA GLY A 59 -3.62 17.86 1.56
C GLY A 59 -4.51 19.09 1.44
N THR A 60 -5.52 19.08 0.56
CA THR A 60 -6.43 20.21 0.36
C THR A 60 -7.90 19.84 0.54
N LEU A 61 -8.23 18.63 0.97
CA LEU A 61 -9.63 18.17 1.00
C LEU A 61 -10.50 19.01 1.95
N LEU A 62 -9.98 19.38 3.12
CA LEU A 62 -10.72 20.16 4.13
C LEU A 62 -10.72 21.67 3.85
N ASP A 63 -10.18 22.12 2.71
CA ASP A 63 -10.38 23.49 2.23
C ASP A 63 -11.75 23.66 1.57
N ASP A 64 -12.33 22.57 1.08
CA ASP A 64 -13.66 22.52 0.50
C ASP A 64 -14.71 22.28 1.60
N ALA A 65 -15.69 23.18 1.69
CA ALA A 65 -16.77 23.10 2.68
C ALA A 65 -17.68 21.86 2.50
N GLU A 66 -17.63 21.19 1.34
CA GLU A 66 -18.32 19.92 1.10
C GLU A 66 -17.64 18.74 1.81
N TYR A 67 -16.39 18.90 2.26
CA TYR A 67 -15.64 17.85 2.95
C TYR A 67 -15.63 18.06 4.46
N ASP A 68 -15.98 17.00 5.17
CA ASP A 68 -15.70 16.85 6.59
C ASP A 68 -14.70 15.71 6.83
N SER A 69 -14.26 15.54 8.08
CA SER A 69 -13.28 14.51 8.43
C SER A 69 -13.78 13.09 8.14
N LEU A 70 -15.09 12.84 8.22
CA LEU A 70 -15.66 11.54 7.87
C LEU A 70 -15.57 11.30 6.36
N LEU A 71 -15.84 12.33 5.55
CA LEU A 71 -15.75 12.24 4.10
C LEU A 71 -14.31 12.04 3.65
N VAL A 72 -13.32 12.64 4.31
CA VAL A 72 -11.88 12.37 4.06
C VAL A 72 -11.56 10.89 4.29
N VAL A 73 -12.06 10.29 5.38
CA VAL A 73 -11.86 8.86 5.64
C VAL A 73 -12.51 7.99 4.56
N VAL A 74 -13.76 8.29 4.19
CA VAL A 74 -14.47 7.57 3.12
C VAL A 74 -13.72 7.71 1.79
N TRP A 75 -13.29 8.91 1.46
CA TRP A 75 -12.50 9.19 0.25
C TRP A 75 -11.20 8.38 0.25
N ALA A 76 -10.43 8.41 1.35
CA ALA A 76 -9.17 7.69 1.45
C ALA A 76 -9.34 6.17 1.28
N VAL A 77 -10.39 5.59 1.89
CA VAL A 77 -10.71 4.16 1.77
C VAL A 77 -11.11 3.80 0.33
N ILE A 78 -12.00 4.59 -0.29
CA ILE A 78 -12.51 4.28 -1.64
C ILE A 78 -11.45 4.59 -2.71
N ALA A 79 -10.92 5.81 -2.73
CA ALA A 79 -9.89 6.21 -3.68
C ALA A 79 -8.63 5.38 -3.49
N GLY A 80 -8.15 5.21 -2.25
CA GLY A 80 -7.00 4.36 -1.95
C GLY A 80 -7.18 2.92 -2.38
N GLY A 81 -8.35 2.34 -2.14
CA GLY A 81 -8.69 1.01 -2.62
C GLY A 81 -8.64 0.89 -4.15
N ILE A 82 -9.23 1.85 -4.86
CA ILE A 82 -9.22 1.89 -6.32
C ILE A 82 -7.78 2.04 -6.85
N TYR A 83 -7.01 2.99 -6.31
CA TYR A 83 -5.64 3.26 -6.73
C TYR A 83 -4.71 2.08 -6.44
N GLY A 84 -4.78 1.50 -5.25
CA GLY A 84 -3.99 0.33 -4.87
C GLY A 84 -4.26 -0.86 -5.79
N LEU A 85 -5.53 -1.20 -6.01
CA LEU A 85 -5.91 -2.31 -6.88
C LEU A 85 -5.56 -2.05 -8.35
N ALA A 86 -5.87 -0.86 -8.88
CA ALA A 86 -5.53 -0.50 -10.26
C ALA A 86 -4.01 -0.51 -10.47
N GLY A 87 -3.24 0.10 -9.56
CA GLY A 87 -1.78 0.10 -9.57
C GLY A 87 -1.20 -1.31 -9.53
N TYR A 88 -1.74 -2.19 -8.69
CA TYR A 88 -1.33 -3.59 -8.61
C TYR A 88 -1.47 -4.34 -9.94
N PHE A 89 -2.53 -4.09 -10.71
CA PHE A 89 -2.67 -4.69 -12.05
C PHE A 89 -1.80 -3.98 -13.10
N ILE A 90 -1.78 -2.65 -13.12
CA ILE A 90 -1.10 -1.84 -14.14
C ILE A 90 0.42 -1.90 -13.98
N ILE A 91 0.94 -1.53 -12.80
CA ILE A 91 2.37 -1.53 -12.49
C ILE A 91 2.89 -2.97 -12.49
N GLY A 92 2.10 -3.93 -11.96
CA GLY A 92 2.47 -5.34 -12.05
C GLY A 92 2.52 -5.84 -13.50
N GLY A 93 1.75 -5.24 -14.41
CA GLY A 93 1.79 -5.52 -15.84
C GLY A 93 3.04 -4.96 -16.49
N ALA A 94 3.39 -3.72 -16.17
CA ALA A 94 4.65 -3.10 -16.59
C ALA A 94 5.86 -3.91 -16.09
N LEU A 95 5.85 -4.33 -14.82
CA LEU A 95 6.89 -5.18 -14.22
C LEU A 95 6.99 -6.53 -14.94
N TYR A 96 5.86 -7.17 -15.23
CA TYR A 96 5.84 -8.42 -15.99
C TYR A 96 6.45 -8.26 -17.39
N LEU A 97 6.04 -7.23 -18.14
CA LEU A 97 6.54 -6.97 -19.49
C LEU A 97 8.04 -6.65 -19.48
N GLY A 98 8.49 -5.80 -18.56
CA GLY A 98 9.91 -5.49 -18.38
C GLY A 98 10.74 -6.73 -18.05
N ALA A 99 10.30 -7.52 -17.05
CA ALA A 99 10.99 -8.76 -16.69
C ALA A 99 11.00 -9.77 -17.83
N ARG A 100 9.89 -9.91 -18.58
CA ARG A 100 9.79 -10.79 -19.74
C ARG A 100 10.74 -10.36 -20.86
N GLY A 101 10.86 -9.06 -21.11
CA GLY A 101 11.81 -8.49 -22.07
C GLY A 101 13.27 -8.79 -21.71
N LEU A 102 13.57 -8.94 -20.41
CA LEU A 102 14.88 -9.34 -19.89
C LEU A 102 15.09 -10.87 -19.81
N GLY A 103 14.19 -11.66 -20.39
CA GLY A 103 14.32 -13.13 -20.44
C GLY A 103 13.67 -13.90 -19.29
N SER A 104 12.87 -13.24 -18.43
CA SER A 104 12.16 -13.91 -17.35
C SER A 104 11.16 -14.96 -17.86
N LEU A 105 11.11 -16.10 -17.17
CA LEU A 105 10.12 -17.17 -17.35
C LEU A 105 8.94 -17.06 -16.37
N GLY A 106 8.86 -15.97 -15.59
CA GLY A 106 7.77 -15.74 -14.64
C GLY A 106 6.44 -15.44 -15.31
N THR A 107 5.35 -15.56 -14.54
CA THR A 107 3.99 -15.26 -14.99
C THR A 107 3.56 -13.86 -14.55
N TYR A 108 2.56 -13.29 -15.23
CA TYR A 108 1.96 -12.00 -14.85
C TYR A 108 1.45 -11.99 -13.40
N ARG A 109 0.82 -13.08 -12.95
CA ARG A 109 0.39 -13.26 -11.55
C ARG A 109 1.57 -13.15 -10.59
N ARG A 110 2.68 -13.84 -10.87
CA ARG A 110 3.87 -13.81 -10.01
C ARG A 110 4.44 -12.39 -9.92
N ALA A 111 4.53 -11.67 -11.04
CA ALA A 111 4.99 -10.27 -11.05
C ALA A 111 4.09 -9.38 -10.17
N ARG A 112 2.77 -9.51 -10.30
CA ARG A 112 1.82 -8.80 -9.43
C ARG A 112 2.03 -9.14 -7.95
N HIS A 113 2.15 -10.42 -7.60
CA HIS A 113 2.30 -10.82 -6.20
C HIS A 113 3.63 -10.33 -5.60
N ILE A 114 4.70 -10.29 -6.40
CA ILE A 114 5.97 -9.66 -6.00
C ILE A 114 5.76 -8.18 -5.69
N LEU A 115 5.08 -7.44 -6.59
CA LEU A 115 4.73 -6.04 -6.37
C LEU A 115 3.85 -5.87 -5.11
N GLY A 116 2.85 -6.72 -4.93
CA GLY A 116 1.95 -6.67 -3.78
C GLY A 116 2.67 -6.84 -2.44
N LEU A 117 3.72 -7.66 -2.39
CA LEU A 117 4.59 -7.75 -1.21
C LEU A 117 5.58 -6.59 -1.11
N ALA A 118 6.03 -6.03 -2.24
CA ALA A 118 6.95 -4.92 -2.26
C ALA A 118 6.33 -3.64 -1.68
N VAL A 119 5.02 -3.45 -1.80
CA VAL A 119 4.30 -2.31 -1.20
C VAL A 119 3.98 -2.50 0.29
N ALA A 120 4.50 -3.55 0.94
CA ALA A 120 4.27 -3.77 2.37
C ALA A 120 4.71 -2.60 3.26
N PRO A 121 5.88 -1.96 3.06
CA PRO A 121 6.27 -0.80 3.86
C PRO A 121 5.24 0.35 3.78
N LEU A 122 4.70 0.62 2.59
CA LEU A 122 3.67 1.63 2.39
C LEU A 122 2.36 1.29 3.13
N ALA A 123 1.98 0.01 3.17
CA ALA A 123 0.86 -0.41 4.02
C ALA A 123 1.16 -0.24 5.52
N LEU A 124 2.42 -0.40 5.94
CA LEU A 124 2.84 -0.24 7.33
C LEU A 124 2.86 1.23 7.76
N SER A 125 3.20 2.16 6.87
CA SER A 125 3.17 3.61 7.17
C SER A 125 1.77 4.06 7.58
N LEU A 126 0.70 3.46 7.05
CA LEU A 126 -0.68 3.71 7.46
C LEU A 126 -0.93 3.49 8.97
N PHE A 127 -0.17 2.58 9.59
CA PHE A 127 -0.34 2.24 11.01
C PHE A 127 0.72 2.88 11.91
N LEU A 128 1.83 3.36 11.33
CA LEU A 128 2.93 3.94 12.09
C LEU A 128 3.05 5.45 11.90
N VAL A 129 3.06 5.92 10.66
CA VAL A 129 3.27 7.33 10.31
C VAL A 129 1.98 8.10 10.46
N TRP A 130 0.92 7.67 9.78
CA TRP A 130 -0.37 8.38 9.75
C TRP A 130 -0.97 8.66 11.14
N PRO A 131 -0.99 7.71 12.10
CA PRO A 131 -1.49 8.02 13.44
C PRO A 131 -0.63 9.03 14.20
N LEU A 132 0.69 9.04 13.98
CA LEU A 132 1.60 10.01 14.61
C LEU A 132 1.40 11.40 14.02
N GLU A 133 1.27 11.46 12.69
CA GLU A 133 1.04 12.70 11.95
C GLU A 133 -0.29 13.34 12.33
N LEU A 134 -1.38 12.55 12.33
CA LEU A 134 -2.70 13.02 12.79
C LEU A 134 -2.70 13.42 14.26
N ALA A 135 -1.89 12.79 15.11
CA ALA A 135 -1.76 13.21 16.51
C ALA A 135 -0.97 14.52 16.68
N ALA A 136 -0.01 14.78 15.80
CA ALA A 136 0.84 15.98 15.85
C ALA A 136 0.18 17.19 15.20
N LEU A 137 -0.47 16.99 14.05
CA LEU A 137 -0.97 18.05 13.15
C LEU A 137 -2.50 18.10 13.10
N GLY A 138 -3.19 17.05 13.57
CA GLY A 138 -4.65 17.01 13.59
C GLY A 138 -5.25 17.03 12.20
N SER A 139 -6.29 17.84 11.99
CA SER A 139 -6.94 18.01 10.70
C SER A 139 -6.18 18.93 9.73
N ASP A 140 -5.09 19.55 10.19
CA ASP A 140 -4.38 20.55 9.38
C ASP A 140 -3.66 19.92 8.19
N VAL A 141 -3.29 18.63 8.29
CA VAL A 141 -2.71 17.79 7.21
C VAL A 141 -3.57 17.76 5.94
N PHE A 142 -4.84 18.13 6.04
CA PHE A 142 -5.78 18.13 4.92
C PHE A 142 -6.23 19.53 4.49
N ARG A 143 -5.53 20.59 4.93
CA ARG A 143 -5.83 21.98 4.57
C ARG A 143 -4.61 22.69 3.97
N THR A 144 -4.84 23.52 2.96
CA THR A 144 -3.81 24.40 2.42
C THR A 144 -3.33 25.38 3.50
N GLY A 145 -2.03 25.36 3.79
CA GLY A 145 -1.42 26.28 4.76
C GLY A 145 -1.65 25.92 6.22
N GLY A 146 -1.86 24.63 6.51
CA GLY A 146 -1.97 24.09 7.87
C GLY A 146 -0.66 24.19 8.67
N SER A 147 -0.67 23.68 9.91
CA SER A 147 0.53 23.62 10.77
C SER A 147 1.62 22.66 10.25
N ASP A 148 1.34 21.96 9.15
CA ASP A 148 2.23 21.16 8.34
C ASP A 148 3.19 21.99 7.49
N ASP A 149 2.89 23.25 7.12
CA ASP A 149 3.83 24.11 6.37
C ASP A 149 5.15 24.38 7.15
N GLY A 150 6.19 23.55 6.97
CA GLY A 150 7.50 23.74 7.59
C GLY A 150 8.34 22.48 7.83
N ALA A 151 9.18 22.49 8.86
CA ALA A 151 10.14 21.43 9.14
C ALA A 151 9.51 20.08 9.58
N ALA A 152 8.24 20.10 10.01
CA ALA A 152 7.50 18.89 10.37
C ALA A 152 7.10 18.08 9.12
N ASP A 153 6.58 18.76 8.09
CA ASP A 153 6.28 18.18 6.78
C ASP A 153 7.51 17.52 6.14
N LEU A 154 8.65 18.21 6.08
CA LEU A 154 9.90 17.61 5.58
C LEU A 154 10.35 16.35 6.34
N VAL A 155 10.02 16.23 7.62
CA VAL A 155 10.33 15.04 8.42
C VAL A 155 9.34 13.91 8.13
N PHE A 156 8.05 14.21 8.00
CA PHE A 156 7.04 13.21 7.65
C PHE A 156 7.17 12.75 6.19
N ASP A 157 7.37 13.66 5.24
CA ASP A 157 7.77 13.36 3.85
C ASP A 157 9.02 12.47 3.81
N GLY A 158 10.05 12.83 4.59
CA GLY A 158 11.27 12.05 4.68
C GLY A 158 11.06 10.65 5.28
N LEU A 159 10.16 10.52 6.25
CA LEU A 159 9.77 9.24 6.84
C LEU A 159 8.98 8.40 5.84
N GLU A 160 8.02 8.99 5.13
CA GLU A 160 7.22 8.32 4.10
C GLU A 160 8.10 7.84 2.93
N LEU A 161 9.07 8.64 2.48
CA LEU A 161 10.07 8.21 1.49
C LEU A 161 10.99 7.07 1.98
N GLY A 162 11.07 6.89 3.30
CA GLY A 162 11.82 5.79 3.93
C GLY A 162 11.10 4.44 3.92
N PHE A 163 9.81 4.42 3.57
CA PHE A 163 9.00 3.20 3.37
C PHE A 163 8.92 2.84 1.89
#